data_AF-A0A6B4JIU4-F1
#
_entry.id   AF-A0A6B4JIU4-F1
#
_cell.length_a   1.000
_cell.length_b   1.000
_cell.length_c   1.000
_cell.angle_alpha   90.00
_cell.angle_beta   90.00
_cell.angle_gamma   90.00
#
_symmetry.space_group_name_H-M   'P 1'
#
loop_
_entity.id
_entity.type
_entity.pdbx_description
1 polymer ?
#
loop_
_entity_poly.entity_id
_entity_poly.type
_entity_poly.pdbx_seq_one_letter_code
_entity_poly.pdbx_strand_id
1 'polypeptide(L)'
;MSNLKRKIENIKIDDKEYVMAFDMESCEVFKELSGQNLLSSLLKLNELDDVTVLYFLASILRDKETEKILGNDLLIGDYDLFTTMIGLLPNVINIVTSGFPQAEENEEKN
;
A
#
# COMPACT_ATOMS: atom_id res chain seq x y z
N MET A 1 4.00 -13.65 16.51
CA MET A 1 3.26 -12.38 16.32
C MET A 1 4.01 -11.62 15.23
N SER A 2 3.32 -11.21 14.16
CA SER A 2 3.97 -10.59 13.00
C SER A 2 4.59 -9.25 13.39
N ASN A 3 5.85 -9.01 13.01
CA ASN A 3 6.60 -7.77 13.27
C ASN A 3 6.22 -6.62 12.32
N LEU A 4 5.15 -6.77 11.53
CA LEU A 4 4.65 -5.74 10.64
C LEU A 4 3.82 -4.74 11.47
N LYS A 5 4.37 -3.56 11.74
CA LYS A 5 3.65 -2.48 12.41
C LYS A 5 2.68 -1.88 11.40
N ARG A 6 1.37 -1.93 11.71
CA ARG A 6 0.33 -1.25 10.92
C ARG A 6 0.62 0.25 10.92
N LYS A 7 1.09 0.78 9.79
CA LYS A 7 1.12 2.23 9.54
C LYS A 7 -0.20 2.62 8.90
N ILE A 8 -0.76 3.75 9.33
CA ILE A 8 -2.07 4.24 8.89
C ILE A 8 -1.90 5.67 8.43
N GLU A 9 -2.39 5.98 7.23
CA GLU A 9 -2.43 7.32 6.68
C GLU A 9 -3.85 7.63 6.21
N ASN A 10 -4.43 8.74 6.67
CA ASN A 10 -5.75 9.19 6.20
C ASN A 10 -5.54 10.03 4.95
N ILE A 11 -6.27 9.72 3.89
CA ILE A 11 -6.09 10.37 2.60
C ILE A 11 -7.44 10.82 2.06
N LYS A 12 -7.47 11.99 1.44
CA LYS A 12 -8.64 12.48 0.72
C LYS A 12 -8.36 12.46 -0.77
N ILE A 13 -9.19 11.78 -1.54
CA ILE A 13 -9.18 11.78 -3.00
C ILE A 13 -10.52 12.35 -3.43
N ASP A 14 -10.51 13.47 -4.13
CA ASP A 14 -11.69 14.29 -4.41
C ASP A 14 -12.46 14.65 -3.13
N ASP A 15 -13.69 14.16 -3.00
CA ASP A 15 -14.57 14.33 -1.84
C ASP A 15 -14.75 13.06 -1.00
N LYS A 16 -13.97 12.01 -1.28
CA LYS A 16 -14.00 10.76 -0.52
C LYS A 16 -12.77 10.64 0.37
N GLU A 17 -13.02 10.20 1.60
CA GLU A 17 -11.97 9.89 2.56
C GLU A 17 -11.62 8.39 2.49
N TYR A 18 -10.33 8.12 2.58
CA TYR A 18 -9.77 6.78 2.57
C TYR A 18 -8.76 6.63 3.69
N VAL A 19 -8.47 5.37 4.02
CA VAL A 19 -7.36 4.99 4.88
C VAL A 19 -6.40 4.17 4.05
N MET A 20 -5.13 4.56 4.02
CA MET A 20 -4.07 3.65 3.63
C MET A 20 -3.54 2.95 4.86
N ALA A 21 -3.49 1.62 4.82
CA ALA A 21 -2.82 0.84 5.84
C ALA A 21 -2.06 -0.33 5.23
N PHE A 22 -0.88 -0.63 5.78
CA PHE A 22 -0.10 -1.81 5.39
C PHE A 22 0.09 -2.74 6.58
N ASP A 23 -0.51 -3.91 6.50
CA ASP A 23 -0.56 -4.97 7.53
C ASP A 23 -0.66 -6.35 6.87
N MET A 24 -0.86 -7.41 7.66
CA MET A 24 -0.92 -8.78 7.12
C MET A 24 -2.11 -9.00 6.17
N GLU A 25 -3.27 -8.37 6.45
CA GLU A 25 -4.43 -8.43 5.57
C GLU A 25 -4.10 -7.82 4.19
N SER A 26 -3.37 -6.71 4.19
CA SER A 26 -2.85 -6.08 2.98
C SER A 26 -1.93 -7.04 2.20
N CYS A 27 -1.05 -7.76 2.88
CA CYS A 27 -0.17 -8.75 2.26
C CYS A 27 -0.96 -9.93 1.64
N GLU A 28 -2.01 -10.38 2.32
CA GLU A 28 -2.90 -11.46 1.84
C GLU A 28 -3.65 -11.01 0.58
N VAL A 29 -4.32 -9.85 0.63
CA VAL A 29 -5.02 -9.30 -0.53
C VAL A 29 -4.07 -9.04 -1.70
N PHE A 30 -2.88 -8.49 -1.44
CA PHE A 30 -1.86 -8.31 -2.48
C PHE A 30 -1.52 -9.64 -3.16
N LYS A 31 -1.32 -10.71 -2.37
CA LYS A 31 -0.99 -12.04 -2.89
C LYS A 31 -2.13 -12.62 -3.72
N GLU A 32 -3.37 -12.44 -3.29
CA GLU A 32 -4.57 -12.89 -3.99
C GLU A 32 -4.76 -12.17 -5.32
N LEU A 33 -4.61 -10.85 -5.35
CA LEU A 33 -4.80 -10.03 -6.55
C LEU A 33 -3.71 -10.27 -7.59
N SER A 34 -2.45 -10.28 -7.15
CA SER A 34 -1.29 -10.26 -8.06
C SER A 34 -0.74 -11.65 -8.39
N GLY A 35 -0.96 -12.64 -7.51
CA GLY A 35 -0.25 -13.92 -7.53
C GLY A 35 1.25 -13.81 -7.22
N GLN A 36 1.80 -12.62 -6.98
CA GLN A 36 3.24 -12.36 -6.86
C GLN A 36 3.78 -12.61 -5.46
N ASN A 37 5.09 -12.72 -5.31
CA ASN A 37 5.73 -12.74 -3.99
C ASN A 37 5.95 -11.29 -3.51
N LEU A 38 5.68 -11.03 -2.22
CA LEU A 38 5.76 -9.69 -1.66
C LEU A 38 7.16 -9.07 -1.77
N LEU A 39 8.22 -9.81 -1.40
CA LEU A 39 9.59 -9.28 -1.40
C LEU A 39 10.10 -8.92 -2.79
N SER A 40 9.82 -9.75 -3.80
CA SER A 40 10.17 -9.42 -5.19
C SER A 40 9.39 -8.21 -5.70
N SER A 41 8.16 -8.03 -5.22
CA SER A 41 7.31 -6.91 -5.62
C SER A 41 7.76 -5.58 -5.00
N LEU A 42 8.46 -5.59 -3.86
CA LEU A 42 9.07 -4.37 -3.30
C LEU A 42 10.16 -3.80 -4.20
N LEU A 43 10.95 -4.67 -4.84
CA LEU A 43 11.97 -4.23 -5.81
C LEU A 43 11.31 -3.53 -7.00
N LYS A 44 10.25 -4.13 -7.54
CA LYS A 44 9.45 -3.57 -8.63
C LYS A 44 8.74 -2.26 -8.24
N LEU A 45 8.28 -2.15 -7.00
CA LEU A 45 7.69 -0.92 -6.46
C LEU A 45 8.71 0.23 -6.49
N ASN A 46 9.98 -0.04 -6.13
CA ASN A 46 11.05 0.96 -6.20
C ASN A 46 11.43 1.33 -7.65
N GLU A 47 11.23 0.41 -8.59
CA GLU A 47 11.39 0.64 -10.03
C GLU A 47 10.17 1.35 -10.66
N LEU A 48 9.15 1.68 -9.86
CA LEU A 48 7.89 2.27 -10.30
C LEU A 48 7.16 1.42 -11.35
N ASP A 49 7.22 0.10 -11.23
CA ASP A 49 6.44 -0.80 -12.08
C ASP A 49 4.94 -0.56 -11.86
N ASP A 50 4.28 0.02 -12.87
CA ASP A 50 2.89 0.48 -12.80
C ASP A 50 1.94 -0.59 -12.27
N VAL A 51 2.05 -1.82 -12.78
CA VAL A 51 1.17 -2.93 -12.39
C VAL A 51 1.38 -3.31 -10.92
N THR A 52 2.63 -3.32 -10.45
CA THR A 52 2.94 -3.58 -9.05
C THR A 52 2.44 -2.45 -8.14
N VAL A 53 2.58 -1.19 -8.55
CA VAL A 53 2.01 -0.04 -7.83
C VAL A 53 0.50 -0.20 -7.67
N LEU A 54 -0.20 -0.55 -8.75
CA LEU A 54 -1.66 -0.75 -8.73
C LEU A 54 -2.08 -1.87 -7.77
N TYR A 55 -1.38 -3.00 -7.76
CA TYR A 55 -1.68 -4.08 -6.83
C TYR A 55 -1.42 -3.69 -5.38
N PHE A 56 -0.34 -2.96 -5.09
CA PHE A 56 -0.12 -2.44 -3.75
C PHE A 56 -1.22 -1.47 -3.34
N LEU A 57 -1.55 -0.51 -4.20
CA LEU A 57 -2.61 0.45 -3.97
C LEU A 57 -3.95 -0.23 -3.67
N ALA A 58 -4.35 -1.21 -4.48
CA ALA A 58 -5.57 -2.00 -4.28
C ALA A 58 -5.58 -2.77 -2.96
N SER A 59 -4.40 -3.22 -2.50
CA SER A 59 -4.27 -3.99 -1.25
C SER A 59 -4.19 -3.15 0.03
N ILE A 60 -3.88 -1.85 -0.07
CA ILE A 60 -3.66 -0.98 1.11
C ILE A 60 -4.69 0.12 1.25
N LEU A 61 -5.36 0.52 0.16
CA LEU A 61 -6.38 1.55 0.18
C LEU A 61 -7.70 0.96 0.70
N ARG A 62 -8.25 1.60 1.72
CA ARG A 62 -9.45 1.19 2.43
C ARG A 62 -10.47 2.31 2.46
N ASP A 63 -11.74 1.94 2.39
CA ASP A 63 -12.84 2.86 2.67
C ASP A 63 -12.76 3.36 4.13
N LYS A 64 -12.94 4.67 4.35
CA LYS A 64 -12.75 5.27 5.68
C LYS A 64 -13.81 4.86 6.69
N GLU A 65 -15.04 4.66 6.25
CA GLU A 65 -16.16 4.35 7.14
C GLU A 65 -16.15 2.89 7.59
N THR A 66 -15.79 1.99 6.67
CA THR A 66 -15.85 0.55 6.89
C THR A 66 -14.49 -0.09 7.18
N GLU A 67 -13.39 0.63 6.93
CA GLU A 67 -12.00 0.14 6.96
C GLU A 67 -11.70 -1.07 6.06
N LYS A 68 -12.62 -1.39 5.14
CA LYS A 68 -12.47 -2.50 4.19
C LYS A 68 -11.51 -2.12 3.08
N ILE A 69 -10.58 -3.04 2.76
CA ILE A 69 -9.68 -2.92 1.61
C ILE A 69 -10.53 -2.90 0.33
N LEU A 70 -10.24 -1.96 -0.57
CA LEU A 70 -10.98 -1.84 -1.83
C LEU A 70 -10.69 -3.01 -2.77
N GLY A 71 -9.44 -3.48 -2.82
CA GLY A 71 -9.06 -4.67 -3.58
C GLY A 71 -9.44 -4.57 -5.05
N ASN A 72 -10.15 -5.59 -5.57
CA ASN A 72 -10.62 -5.61 -6.95
C ASN A 72 -11.55 -4.43 -7.29
N ASP A 73 -12.34 -3.93 -6.33
CA ASP A 73 -13.26 -2.82 -6.62
C ASP A 73 -12.51 -1.57 -7.09
N LEU A 74 -11.29 -1.35 -6.59
CA LEU A 74 -10.42 -0.28 -7.09
C LEU A 74 -9.99 -0.51 -8.55
N LEU A 75 -9.70 -1.76 -8.93
CA LEU A 75 -9.12 -2.12 -10.23
C LEU A 75 -10.14 -2.20 -11.36
N ILE A 76 -11.36 -2.65 -11.05
CA ILE A 76 -12.41 -2.90 -12.05
C ILE A 76 -13.67 -2.04 -11.87
N GLY A 77 -13.77 -1.28 -10.77
CA GLY A 77 -14.90 -0.40 -10.49
C GLY A 77 -14.77 0.99 -11.11
N ASP A 78 -15.68 1.88 -10.72
CA ASP A 78 -15.74 3.27 -11.19
C ASP A 78 -14.77 4.17 -10.42
N TYR A 79 -13.47 3.91 -10.58
CA TYR A 79 -12.39 4.75 -10.04
C TYR A 79 -11.53 5.32 -11.18
N ASP A 80 -11.10 6.58 -11.05
CA ASP A 80 -10.03 7.10 -11.90
C ASP A 80 -8.70 6.52 -11.44
N LEU A 81 -8.39 5.33 -11.96
CA LEU A 81 -7.26 4.53 -11.53
C LEU A 81 -5.92 5.23 -11.76
N PHE A 82 -5.76 5.94 -12.88
CA PHE A 82 -4.51 6.62 -13.21
C PHE A 82 -4.29 7.84 -12.31
N THR A 83 -5.32 8.67 -12.12
CA THR A 83 -5.22 9.83 -11.23
C THR A 83 -4.95 9.39 -9.79
N THR A 84 -5.65 8.34 -9.34
CA THR A 84 -5.45 7.75 -8.01
C THR A 84 -4.03 7.22 -7.85
N MET A 85 -3.54 6.44 -8.82
CA MET A 85 -2.18 5.88 -8.80
C MET A 85 -1.11 6.96 -8.74
N ILE A 86 -1.18 7.96 -9.61
CA ILE A 86 -0.18 9.05 -9.67
C ILE A 86 -0.23 9.90 -8.39
N GLY A 87 -1.44 10.24 -7.93
CA GLY A 87 -1.63 11.07 -6.75
C GLY A 87 -1.17 10.40 -5.46
N LEU A 88 -1.27 9.07 -5.36
CA LEU A 88 -0.97 8.31 -4.15
C LEU A 88 0.37 7.58 -4.18
N LEU A 89 1.07 7.56 -5.31
CA LEU A 89 2.35 6.85 -5.44
C LEU A 89 3.34 7.15 -4.30
N PRO A 90 3.58 8.42 -3.89
CA PRO A 90 4.47 8.70 -2.76
C PRO A 90 4.01 8.06 -1.46
N ASN A 91 2.70 8.03 -1.20
CA ASN A 91 2.11 7.44 0.00
C ASN A 91 2.22 5.91 -0.04
N VAL A 92 1.98 5.28 -1.20
CA VAL A 92 2.17 3.83 -1.41
C VAL A 92 3.60 3.44 -1.08
N ILE A 93 4.59 4.14 -1.65
CA ILE A 93 6.00 3.85 -1.41
C ILE A 93 6.32 4.01 0.08
N ASN A 94 5.93 5.13 0.69
CA ASN A 94 6.20 5.40 2.10
C ASN A 94 5.57 4.34 3.00
N ILE A 95 4.29 4.03 2.83
CA ILE A 95 3.56 3.14 3.75
C ILE A 95 4.02 1.70 3.63
N VAL A 96 4.27 1.22 2.41
CA VAL A 96 4.76 -0.13 2.16
C VAL A 96 6.18 -0.28 2.70
N THR A 97 7.10 0.61 2.33
CA THR A 97 8.51 0.52 2.76
C THR A 97 8.66 0.65 4.28
N SER A 98 7.97 1.62 4.91
CA SER A 98 8.06 1.82 6.36
C SER A 98 7.30 0.79 7.20
N GLY A 99 6.41 0.01 6.59
CA GLY A 99 5.77 -1.12 7.27
C GLY A 99 6.70 -2.32 7.45
N PHE A 100 7.80 -2.39 6.69
CA PHE A 100 8.87 -3.37 6.93
C PHE A 100 9.80 -2.92 8.05
N PRO A 101 10.39 -3.88 8.81
CA PRO A 101 11.45 -3.58 9.76
C PRO A 101 12.57 -2.81 9.06
N GLN A 102 12.81 -1.57 9.50
CA GLN A 102 13.99 -0.83 9.10
C GLN A 102 15.17 -1.36 9.91
N ALA A 103 16.35 -1.41 9.31
CA ALA A 103 17.57 -1.58 10.10
C ALA A 103 17.63 -0.43 11.11
N GLU A 104 17.87 -0.74 12.39
CA GLU A 104 18.21 0.31 13.35
C GLU A 104 19.50 0.94 12.83
N GLU A 105 19.45 2.21 12.42
CA GLU A 105 20.67 3.00 12.33
C GLU A 105 21.28 2.93 13.73
N ASN A 106 22.43 2.25 13.86
CA ASN A 106 23.25 2.41 15.02
C ASN A 106 23.59 3.90 15.07
N GLU A 107 22.86 4.67 15.89
CA GLU A 107 23.33 5.98 16.33
C GLU A 107 24.73 5.72 16.89
N GLU A 108 25.76 6.10 16.13
CA GLU A 108 27.12 6.23 16.65
C GLU A 108 27.00 7.18 17.84
N LYS A 109 26.98 6.60 19.04
CA LYS A 109 27.14 7.34 20.29
C LYS A 109 28.52 7.96 20.26
N ASN A 110 28.59 9.21 19.80
CA ASN A 110 29.71 10.11 20.03
C ASN A 110 29.95 10.30 21.54
#